data_AF-A0AA86PD92-F1
#
_entry.id   AF-A0AA86PD92-F1
#
_cell.length_a   1.000
_cell.length_b   1.000
_cell.length_c   1.000
_cell.angle_alpha   90.00
_cell.angle_beta   90.00
_cell.angle_gamma   90.00
#
_symmetry.space_group_name_H-M   'P 1'
#
loop_
_entity.id
_entity.type
_entity.pdbx_description
1 polymer ?
#
loop_
_entity_poly.entity_id
_entity_poly.type
_entity_poly.pdbx_seq_one_letter_code
_entity_poly.pdbx_strand_id
1 'polypeptide(L)'
;MATRWQVEFDRYFVRQVRFRTSIPDLDVYSAFQLFEDSKIKDSFWMEMGAELNVSHRKLHDYYHNTWSKRFYTDITPYKQLLVQLSESNSIINMPVKNQLTFIFDHLKQLFPNQKFHYNSVYQFVSYRKRAPKTVQKGPEIHLNVFDFADNTLFESTNTDHNKTE
;
A
#
# COMPACT_ATOMS: atom_id res chain seq x y z
N MET A 1 -22.06 6.27 0.60
CA MET A 1 -22.04 6.95 1.91
C MET A 1 -21.30 6.07 2.90
N ALA A 2 -20.40 6.66 3.70
CA ALA A 2 -19.75 5.92 4.78
C ALA A 2 -20.75 5.63 5.91
N THR A 3 -20.69 4.43 6.49
CA THR A 3 -21.48 4.08 7.67
C THR A 3 -20.93 4.75 8.93
N ARG A 4 -21.77 4.95 9.96
CA ARG A 4 -21.35 5.61 11.21
C ARG A 4 -20.08 5.02 11.81
N TRP A 5 -19.96 3.70 11.87
CA TRP A 5 -18.78 3.04 12.46
C TRP A 5 -17.51 3.21 11.62
N GLN A 6 -17.62 3.43 10.29
CA GLN A 6 -16.46 3.69 9.44
C GLN A 6 -15.88 5.08 9.70
N VAL A 7 -16.74 6.08 9.94
CA VAL A 7 -16.32 7.43 10.33
C VAL A 7 -15.60 7.40 11.68
N GLU A 8 -16.07 6.53 12.58
CA GLU A 8 -15.51 6.39 13.93
C GLU A 8 -14.28 5.47 14.00
N PHE A 9 -13.95 4.75 12.92
CA PHE A 9 -12.95 3.69 12.94
C PHE A 9 -11.59 4.18 13.44
N ASP A 10 -11.12 5.34 12.96
CA ASP A 10 -9.85 5.95 13.36
C ASP A 10 -9.74 6.14 14.87
N ARG A 11 -10.78 6.72 15.47
CA ARG A 11 -10.84 7.04 16.91
C ARG A 11 -10.74 5.77 17.74
N TYR A 12 -11.54 4.76 17.40
CA TYR A 12 -11.56 3.50 18.15
C TYR A 12 -10.29 2.68 17.92
N PHE A 13 -9.79 2.64 16.69
CA PHE A 13 -8.53 1.95 16.37
C PHE A 13 -7.37 2.54 17.19
N VAL A 14 -7.20 3.87 17.17
CA VAL A 14 -6.18 4.56 17.97
C VAL A 14 -6.36 4.26 19.46
N ARG A 15 -7.59 4.36 19.97
CA ARG A 15 -7.87 4.08 21.39
C ARG A 15 -7.46 2.67 21.79
N GLN A 16 -7.77 1.67 20.97
CA GLN A 16 -7.42 0.27 21.25
C GLN A 16 -5.91 0.03 21.19
N VAL A 17 -5.21 0.63 20.21
CA VAL A 17 -3.75 0.54 20.15
C VAL A 17 -3.11 1.23 21.36
N ARG A 18 -3.58 2.42 21.75
CA ARG A 18 -3.11 3.14 22.95
C ARG A 18 -3.31 2.30 24.21
N PHE A 19 -4.49 1.69 24.40
CA PHE A 19 -4.78 0.83 25.54
C PHE A 19 -3.80 -0.34 25.65
N ARG A 20 -3.49 -1.00 24.52
CA ARG A 20 -2.62 -2.20 24.49
C ARG A 20 -1.13 -1.90 24.56
N THR A 21 -0.71 -0.73 24.12
CA THR A 21 0.72 -0.33 24.10
C THR A 21 1.09 0.59 25.26
N SER A 22 0.11 1.17 25.95
CA SER A 22 0.32 2.21 26.98
C SER A 22 1.08 3.44 26.47
N ILE A 23 1.09 3.67 25.16
CA ILE A 23 1.71 4.87 24.56
C ILE A 23 0.64 5.97 24.49
N PRO A 24 0.83 7.11 25.19
CA PRO A 24 -0.09 8.23 25.10
C PRO A 24 0.01 8.92 23.73
N ASP A 25 -1.01 9.71 23.39
CA ASP A 25 -0.99 10.66 22.27
C ASP A 25 -0.65 10.11 20.88
N LEU A 26 -0.90 8.83 20.64
CA LEU A 26 -0.75 8.24 19.30
C LEU A 26 -1.68 8.89 18.26
N ASP A 27 -1.12 9.45 17.20
CA ASP A 27 -1.90 9.72 16.00
C ASP A 27 -2.27 8.42 15.27
N VAL A 28 -3.11 8.55 14.23
CA VAL A 28 -3.64 7.38 13.54
C VAL A 28 -2.59 6.63 12.72
N TYR A 29 -1.61 7.33 12.16
CA TYR A 29 -0.53 6.71 11.40
C TYR A 29 0.46 5.99 12.33
N SER A 30 0.84 6.61 13.45
CA SER A 30 1.67 5.97 14.48
C SER A 30 0.98 4.74 15.07
N ALA A 31 -0.32 4.82 15.36
CA ALA A 31 -1.09 3.67 15.81
C ALA A 31 -1.10 2.53 14.78
N PHE A 32 -1.24 2.87 13.50
CA PHE A 32 -1.16 1.89 12.41
C PHE A 32 0.21 1.20 12.33
N GLN A 33 1.31 1.96 12.41
CA GLN A 33 2.67 1.38 12.41
C GLN A 33 2.87 0.42 13.61
N LEU A 34 2.48 0.84 14.81
CA LEU A 34 2.57 0.00 16.01
C LEU A 34 1.72 -1.26 15.89
N PHE A 35 0.51 -1.14 15.33
CA PHE A 35 -0.35 -2.29 15.13
C PHE A 35 0.25 -3.30 14.14
N GLU A 36 0.85 -2.85 13.05
CA GLU A 36 1.46 -3.73 12.05
C GLU A 36 2.61 -4.57 12.62
N ASP A 37 3.47 -3.94 13.44
CA ASP A 37 4.71 -4.55 13.96
C ASP A 37 4.50 -5.35 15.26
N SER A 38 3.33 -5.25 15.89
CA SER A 38 3.13 -5.79 17.24
C SER A 38 2.35 -7.10 17.29
N LYS A 39 2.52 -7.79 18.43
CA LYS A 39 1.75 -8.98 18.81
C LYS A 39 0.39 -8.62 19.42
N ILE A 40 -0.02 -7.35 19.42
CA ILE A 40 -1.26 -6.90 20.07
C ILE A 40 -2.53 -7.24 19.28
N LYS A 41 -2.42 -8.05 18.21
CA LYS A 41 -3.51 -8.38 17.29
C LYS A 41 -4.51 -9.38 17.88
N ASP A 42 -4.10 -10.16 18.88
CA ASP A 42 -4.96 -11.11 19.57
C ASP A 42 -6.13 -10.38 20.21
N SER A 43 -7.35 -10.88 20.02
CA SER A 43 -8.63 -10.28 20.46
C SER A 43 -8.94 -8.83 20.03
N PHE A 44 -8.02 -8.13 19.34
CA PHE A 44 -8.16 -6.71 18.99
C PHE A 44 -9.48 -6.40 18.27
N TRP A 45 -9.79 -7.20 17.24
CA TRP A 45 -11.01 -7.02 16.46
C TRP A 45 -12.28 -7.37 17.23
N MET A 46 -12.19 -8.27 18.21
CA MET A 46 -13.35 -8.63 19.06
C MET A 46 -13.72 -7.48 19.97
N GLU A 47 -12.74 -6.87 20.63
CA GLU A 47 -12.93 -5.71 21.50
C GLU A 47 -13.41 -4.50 20.71
N MET A 48 -12.75 -4.18 19.60
CA MET A 48 -13.18 -3.10 18.72
C MET A 48 -14.61 -3.34 18.17
N GLY A 49 -14.96 -4.60 17.90
CA GLY A 49 -16.29 -5.01 17.45
C GLY A 49 -17.37 -4.77 18.50
N ALA A 50 -17.10 -5.11 19.76
CA ALA A 50 -18.00 -4.86 20.87
C ALA A 50 -18.28 -3.35 21.05
N GLU A 51 -17.26 -2.51 20.91
CA GLU A 51 -17.40 -1.05 21.08
C GLU A 51 -18.13 -0.36 19.92
N LEU A 52 -17.92 -0.83 18.69
CA LEU A 52 -18.57 -0.29 17.50
C LEU A 52 -19.93 -0.94 17.20
N ASN A 53 -20.32 -1.97 17.95
CA ASN A 53 -21.46 -2.83 17.67
C ASN A 53 -21.42 -3.40 16.23
N VAL A 54 -20.26 -3.92 15.84
CA VAL A 54 -19.97 -4.50 14.53
C VAL A 54 -19.26 -5.84 14.71
N SER A 55 -19.53 -6.82 13.86
CA SER A 55 -18.81 -8.09 13.95
C SER A 55 -17.31 -7.90 13.71
N HIS A 56 -16.49 -8.56 14.52
CA HIS A 56 -15.03 -8.48 14.42
C HIS A 56 -14.52 -8.81 13.00
N ARG A 57 -15.15 -9.80 12.33
CA ARG A 57 -14.84 -10.16 10.95
C ARG A 57 -15.01 -8.98 10.00
N LYS A 58 -16.11 -8.23 10.12
CA LYS A 58 -16.38 -7.07 9.27
C LYS A 58 -15.37 -5.94 9.52
N LEU A 59 -14.94 -5.72 10.76
CA LEU A 59 -13.89 -4.75 11.07
C LEU A 59 -12.53 -5.17 10.50
N HIS A 60 -12.15 -6.43 10.69
CA HIS A 60 -10.92 -7.00 10.12
C HIS A 60 -10.90 -6.89 8.59
N ASP A 61 -12.00 -7.26 7.94
CA ASP A 61 -12.12 -7.19 6.48
C ASP A 61 -12.05 -5.73 5.99
N TYR A 62 -12.70 -4.80 6.70
CA TYR A 62 -12.60 -3.38 6.38
C TYR A 62 -11.20 -2.83 6.56
N TYR A 63 -10.51 -3.23 7.63
CA TYR A 63 -9.12 -2.87 7.90
C TYR A 63 -8.23 -3.22 6.71
N HIS A 64 -8.19 -4.50 6.31
CA HIS A 64 -7.30 -4.98 5.25
C HIS A 64 -7.71 -4.51 3.85
N ASN A 65 -9.00 -4.38 3.58
CA ASN A 65 -9.48 -4.09 2.22
C ASN A 65 -9.58 -2.61 1.91
N THR A 66 -9.75 -1.76 2.93
CA THR A 66 -10.04 -0.33 2.74
C THR A 66 -9.14 0.54 3.59
N TRP A 67 -9.19 0.38 4.92
CA TRP A 67 -8.64 1.37 5.83
C TRP A 67 -7.12 1.43 5.81
N SER A 68 -6.43 0.28 5.89
CA SER A 68 -4.97 0.23 5.95
C SER A 68 -4.32 0.78 4.67
N LYS A 69 -4.99 0.62 3.52
CA LYS A 69 -4.48 1.04 2.21
C LYS A 69 -4.20 2.54 2.11
N ARG A 70 -4.86 3.38 2.92
CA ARG A 70 -4.62 4.84 2.91
C ARG A 70 -3.23 5.25 3.41
N PHE A 71 -2.51 4.34 4.08
CA PHE A 71 -1.15 4.57 4.56
C PHE A 71 -0.08 3.98 3.65
N TYR A 72 -0.49 3.40 2.53
CA TYR A 72 0.42 2.88 1.52
C TYR A 72 0.31 3.71 0.25
N THR A 73 1.39 3.68 -0.52
CA THR A 73 1.45 4.29 -1.84
C THR A 73 0.46 3.61 -2.78
N ASP A 74 -0.33 4.42 -3.49
CA ASP A 74 -1.17 3.93 -4.59
C ASP A 74 -0.27 3.33 -5.69
N ILE A 75 -0.53 2.08 -6.06
CA ILE A 75 0.24 1.37 -7.09
C ILE A 75 -0.14 1.81 -8.51
N THR A 76 -1.25 2.54 -8.68
CA THR A 76 -1.78 2.90 -10.00
C THR A 76 -0.78 3.63 -10.90
N PRO A 77 -0.04 4.66 -10.42
CA PRO A 77 0.99 5.33 -11.21
C PRO A 77 2.17 4.40 -11.57
N TYR A 78 2.40 3.35 -10.79
CA TYR A 78 3.55 2.45 -10.93
C TYR A 78 3.23 1.18 -11.72
N LYS A 79 2.00 1.02 -12.23
CA LYS A 79 1.57 -0.22 -12.92
C LYS A 79 2.50 -0.58 -14.09
N GLN A 80 2.94 0.38 -14.89
CA GLN A 80 3.85 0.12 -16.01
C GLN A 80 5.20 -0.41 -15.53
N LEU A 81 5.79 0.20 -14.51
CA LEU A 81 7.02 -0.28 -13.87
C LEU A 81 6.82 -1.70 -13.32
N LEU A 82 5.72 -1.96 -12.63
CA LEU A 82 5.41 -3.28 -12.09
C LEU A 82 5.28 -4.34 -13.20
N VAL A 83 4.71 -3.98 -14.36
CA VAL A 83 4.69 -4.86 -15.54
C VAL A 83 6.12 -5.19 -15.96
N GLN A 84 6.95 -4.17 -16.20
CA GLN A 84 8.34 -4.35 -16.64
C GLN A 84 9.14 -5.24 -15.68
N LEU A 85 9.03 -5.00 -14.37
CA LEU A 85 9.70 -5.82 -13.37
C LEU A 85 9.19 -7.27 -13.41
N SER A 86 7.87 -7.47 -13.42
CA SER A 86 7.24 -8.80 -13.40
C SER A 86 7.47 -9.64 -14.67
N GLU A 87 7.71 -8.98 -15.81
CA GLU A 87 7.92 -9.60 -17.12
C GLU A 87 9.40 -9.63 -17.52
N SER A 88 10.30 -9.14 -16.66
CA SER A 88 11.73 -9.25 -16.90
C SER A 88 12.14 -10.71 -17.06
N ASN A 89 12.99 -10.98 -18.05
CA ASN A 89 13.47 -12.33 -18.39
C ASN A 89 14.08 -13.04 -17.17
N SER A 90 14.67 -12.26 -16.26
CA SER A 90 15.31 -12.75 -15.03
C SER A 90 14.32 -13.39 -14.06
N ILE A 91 13.05 -12.95 -14.00
CA ILE A 91 12.11 -13.41 -12.96
C ILE A 91 10.82 -14.01 -13.49
N ILE A 92 10.48 -13.84 -14.78
CA ILE A 92 9.16 -14.20 -15.33
C ILE A 92 8.72 -15.66 -15.02
N ASN A 93 9.67 -16.59 -15.00
CA ASN A 93 9.41 -18.01 -14.73
C ASN A 93 9.51 -18.40 -13.25
N MET A 94 9.88 -17.47 -12.36
CA MET A 94 9.98 -17.72 -10.92
C MET A 94 8.59 -17.88 -10.27
N PRO A 95 8.51 -18.59 -9.12
CA PRO A 95 7.32 -18.55 -8.27
C PRO A 95 6.94 -17.10 -7.90
N VAL A 96 5.64 -16.80 -7.82
CA VAL A 96 5.13 -15.44 -7.52
C VAL A 96 5.76 -14.86 -6.25
N LYS A 97 5.96 -15.68 -5.22
CA LYS A 97 6.62 -15.27 -3.97
C LYS A 97 8.01 -14.66 -4.24
N ASN A 98 8.83 -15.32 -5.06
CA ASN A 98 10.20 -14.87 -5.36
C ASN A 98 10.19 -13.63 -6.26
N GLN A 99 9.25 -13.55 -7.20
CA GLN A 99 9.05 -12.33 -8.00
C GLN A 99 8.71 -11.14 -7.11
N LEU A 100 7.85 -11.34 -6.10
CA LEU A 100 7.48 -10.26 -5.19
C LEU A 100 8.65 -9.79 -4.36
N THR A 101 9.49 -10.70 -3.84
CA THR A 101 10.74 -10.31 -3.16
C THR A 101 11.58 -9.40 -4.06
N PHE A 102 11.86 -9.84 -5.29
CA PHE A 102 12.63 -9.05 -6.26
C PHE A 102 12.00 -7.68 -6.56
N ILE A 103 10.69 -7.63 -6.78
CA ILE A 103 9.95 -6.40 -7.05
C ILE A 103 10.02 -5.45 -5.86
N PHE A 104 9.80 -5.95 -4.64
CA PHE A 104 9.86 -5.13 -3.43
C PHE A 104 11.27 -4.59 -3.16
N ASP A 105 12.31 -5.38 -3.44
CA ASP A 105 13.69 -4.91 -3.34
C ASP A 105 13.96 -3.75 -4.32
N HIS A 106 13.49 -3.86 -5.57
CA HIS A 106 13.60 -2.78 -6.57
C HIS A 106 12.79 -1.54 -6.18
N LEU A 107 11.54 -1.72 -5.73
CA LEU A 107 10.71 -0.60 -5.30
C LEU A 107 11.32 0.14 -4.10
N LYS A 108 11.96 -0.59 -3.17
CA LYS A 108 12.66 0.02 -2.04
C LYS A 108 13.90 0.82 -2.47
N GLN A 109 14.60 0.36 -3.50
CA GLN A 109 15.75 1.09 -4.06
C GLN A 109 15.32 2.35 -4.82
N LEU A 110 14.28 2.25 -5.64
CA LEU A 110 13.78 3.37 -6.47
C LEU A 110 12.99 4.39 -5.65
N PHE A 111 12.24 3.95 -4.65
CA PHE A 111 11.34 4.78 -3.86
C PHE A 111 11.54 4.54 -2.35
N PRO A 112 12.69 4.92 -1.79
CA PRO A 112 13.06 4.60 -0.40
C PRO A 112 12.09 5.17 0.65
N ASN A 113 11.38 6.24 0.32
CA ASN A 113 10.40 6.90 1.21
C ASN A 113 8.96 6.42 0.99
N GLN A 114 8.73 5.49 0.07
CA GLN A 114 7.40 4.97 -0.24
C GLN A 114 7.20 3.59 0.38
N LYS A 115 5.96 3.32 0.81
CA LYS A 115 5.56 2.02 1.35
C LYS A 115 4.48 1.44 0.47
N PHE A 116 4.79 0.37 -0.24
CA PHE A 116 3.82 -0.33 -1.07
C PHE A 116 3.10 -1.43 -0.29
N HIS A 117 1.78 -1.54 -0.47
CA HIS A 117 0.99 -2.58 0.18
C HIS A 117 1.23 -3.94 -0.48
N TYR A 118 1.72 -4.93 0.28
CA TYR A 118 2.07 -6.27 -0.22
C TYR A 118 0.95 -6.91 -1.04
N ASN A 119 -0.26 -6.96 -0.48
CA ASN A 119 -1.37 -7.65 -1.15
C ASN A 119 -1.78 -6.95 -2.46
N SER A 120 -1.63 -5.62 -2.55
CA SER A 120 -1.94 -4.87 -3.78
C SER A 120 -0.99 -5.25 -4.91
N VAL A 121 0.32 -5.34 -4.60
CA VAL A 121 1.34 -5.76 -5.57
C VAL A 121 1.19 -7.25 -5.89
N TYR A 122 0.96 -8.11 -4.89
CA TYR A 122 0.70 -9.54 -5.07
C TYR A 122 -0.46 -9.80 -6.02
N GLN A 123 -1.60 -9.13 -5.81
CA GLN A 123 -2.77 -9.26 -6.66
C GLN A 123 -2.43 -8.84 -8.09
N PHE A 124 -1.81 -7.68 -8.27
CA PHE A 124 -1.40 -7.19 -9.58
C PHE A 124 -0.53 -8.22 -10.35
N VAL A 125 0.55 -8.71 -9.73
CA VAL A 125 1.46 -9.70 -10.33
C VAL A 125 0.74 -11.03 -10.62
N SER A 126 -0.08 -11.51 -9.68
CA SER A 126 -0.79 -12.78 -9.82
C SER A 126 -1.83 -12.73 -10.95
N TYR A 127 -2.56 -11.63 -11.09
CA TYR A 127 -3.52 -11.45 -12.19
C TYR A 127 -2.81 -11.43 -13.54
N ARG A 128 -1.65 -10.78 -13.64
CA ARG A 128 -0.85 -10.75 -14.88
C ARG A 128 -0.39 -12.14 -15.30
N LYS A 129 0.06 -12.99 -14.37
CA LYS A 129 0.45 -14.38 -14.68
C LYS A 129 -0.70 -15.24 -15.21
N ARG A 130 -1.92 -14.99 -14.74
CA ARG A 130 -3.12 -15.75 -15.14
C ARG A 130 -3.76 -15.19 -16.41
N ALA A 131 -3.48 -13.95 -16.76
CA ALA A 131 -4.01 -13.35 -17.98
C ALA A 131 -3.51 -14.17 -19.19
N PRO A 132 -4.40 -14.58 -20.10
CA PRO A 132 -3.97 -15.23 -21.32
C PRO A 132 -2.97 -14.30 -22.02
N LYS A 133 -1.79 -14.82 -22.36
CA LYS A 133 -0.82 -14.09 -23.17
C LYS A 133 -1.47 -13.89 -24.53
N THR A 134 -2.13 -12.76 -24.72
CA THR A 134 -2.45 -12.28 -26.05
C THR A 134 -1.12 -12.20 -26.77
N VAL A 135 -0.96 -13.02 -27.82
CA VAL A 135 0.24 -13.02 -28.67
C VAL A 135 0.29 -11.67 -29.37
N GLN A 136 0.79 -10.65 -28.69
CA GLN A 136 1.07 -9.36 -29.27
C GLN A 136 2.40 -9.52 -30.02
N LYS A 137 2.33 -9.65 -31.35
CA LYS A 137 3.44 -9.31 -32.24
C LYS A 137 3.63 -7.80 -32.18
N GLY A 138 4.24 -7.31 -31.11
CA GLY A 138 4.64 -5.92 -30.96
C GLY A 138 6.07 -5.71 -31.51
N PRO A 139 6.39 -4.51 -32.04
CA PRO A 139 7.73 -4.20 -32.53
C PRO A 139 8.78 -4.33 -31.43
N GLU A 140 9.98 -4.82 -31.78
CA GLU A 140 11.13 -4.88 -30.87
C GLU A 140 11.48 -3.47 -30.38
N ILE A 141 11.11 -3.15 -29.14
CA ILE A 141 11.57 -1.94 -28.46
C ILE A 141 12.88 -2.30 -27.76
N HIS A 142 14.00 -1.83 -28.33
CA HIS A 142 15.28 -1.80 -27.64
C HIS A 142 15.22 -0.75 -26.52
N LEU A 143 15.01 -1.19 -25.29
CA LEU A 143 15.09 -0.33 -24.11
C LEU A 143 16.56 -0.08 -23.75
N ASN A 144 16.99 1.18 -23.85
CA ASN A 144 18.23 1.64 -23.23
C ASN A 144 17.97 1.83 -21.73
N VAL A 145 18.62 1.02 -20.90
CA VAL A 145 18.34 0.91 -19.45
C VAL A 145 18.92 2.10 -18.63
N PHE A 146 19.45 3.14 -19.28
CA PHE A 146 20.22 4.20 -18.60
C PHE A 146 19.57 5.60 -18.53
N ASP A 147 18.42 5.85 -19.18
CA ASP A 147 17.91 7.23 -19.31
C ASP A 147 16.86 7.68 -18.27
N PHE A 148 16.68 6.95 -17.16
CA PHE A 148 15.64 7.30 -16.16
C PHE A 148 16.11 8.19 -14.99
N ALA A 149 17.36 8.67 -15.00
CA ALA A 149 17.87 9.47 -13.89
C ALA A 149 17.46 10.97 -13.92
N ASP A 150 17.03 11.54 -15.06
CA ASP A 150 17.03 13.00 -15.23
C ASP A 150 15.69 13.70 -15.52
N ASN A 151 14.53 13.02 -15.48
CA ASN A 151 13.25 13.65 -15.90
C ASN A 151 12.10 13.61 -14.88
N THR A 152 12.42 13.77 -13.59
CA THR A 152 11.41 14.16 -12.58
C THR A 152 11.74 15.51 -11.95
N LEU A 153 11.77 16.56 -12.79
CA LEU A 153 11.48 17.92 -12.34
C LEU A 153 9.96 18.04 -12.22
N PHE A 154 9.44 17.72 -11.03
CA PHE A 154 8.09 18.10 -10.64
C PHE A 154 8.11 19.62 -10.40
N GLU A 155 7.51 20.39 -11.30
CA GLU A 155 7.21 21.79 -11.05
C GLU A 155 6.28 21.90 -9.84
N SER A 156 6.85 22.26 -8.69
CA SER A 156 6.09 22.73 -7.53
C SER A 156 5.55 24.12 -7.85
N THR A 157 4.26 24.21 -8.17
CA THR A 157 3.54 25.49 -8.24
C THR A 157 3.37 26.03 -6.83
N ASN A 158 4.30 26.88 -6.41
CA ASN A 158 4.11 27.81 -5.30
C ASN A 158 2.93 28.72 -5.66
N THR A 159 1.82 28.58 -4.94
CA THR A 159 0.75 29.57 -4.98
C THR A 159 0.92 30.45 -3.74
N ASP A 160 1.52 31.62 -3.96
CA ASP A 160 1.61 32.69 -2.98
C ASP A 160 0.21 33.11 -2.51
N HIS A 161 -0.01 33.04 -1.19
CA HIS A 161 -1.09 33.77 -0.54
C HIS A 161 -0.54 35.13 -0.09
N ASN A 162 -0.78 36.14 -0.92
CA ASN A 162 -0.70 37.53 -0.50
C ASN A 162 -1.69 37.77 0.63
N LYS A 163 -1.14 38.00 1.83
CA LYS A 163 -1.78 38.83 2.84
C LYS A 163 -1.60 40.29 2.43
N THR A 164 -2.71 41.02 2.32
CA THR A 164 -2.68 42.47 2.48
C THR A 164 -3.76 42.86 3.48
N GLU A 165 -3.40 43.86 4.26
CA GLU A 165 -4.04 44.44 5.45
C GLU A 165 -5.46 44.96 5.21
#